data_AF-A0A7U6QQL7-F1
#
_entry.id   AF-A0A7U6QQL7-F1
#
_cell.length_a   1.000
_cell.length_b   1.000
_cell.length_c   1.000
_cell.angle_alpha   90.00
_cell.angle_beta   90.00
_cell.angle_gamma   90.00
#
_symmetry.space_group_name_H-M   'P 1'
#
loop_
_entity.id
_entity.type
_entity.pdbx_description
1 polymer ?
#
loop_
_entity_poly.entity_id
_entity_poly.type
_entity_poly.pdbx_seq_one_letter_code
_entity_poly.pdbx_strand_id
1 'polypeptide(L)'
;MQNNDTDQIIQAIQQVCQMRQITCLHAIESGSRAWGFASPDSDYDVRLLYCQPSDWYLSLFEGKDTFEFIQNDLLSVPFDIGGWDIKKLYSYSINPMQWYLNGYTHLLFMSSRPT
;
A
#
# COMPACT_ATOMS: atom_id res chain seq x y z
N MET A 1 -6.23 20.71 -16.39
CA MET A 1 -4.85 20.26 -16.61
C MET A 1 -4.73 18.96 -15.87
N GLN A 2 -4.73 17.83 -16.56
CA GLN A 2 -4.59 16.52 -15.93
C GLN A 2 -3.11 16.34 -15.62
N ASN A 3 -2.79 16.08 -14.35
CA ASN A 3 -1.47 16.25 -13.75
C ASN A 3 -0.49 15.18 -14.23
N ASN A 4 0.57 15.60 -14.92
CA ASN A 4 1.66 14.74 -15.43
C ASN A 4 2.23 13.81 -14.34
N ASP A 5 2.23 14.27 -13.09
CA ASP A 5 2.74 13.54 -11.93
C ASP A 5 1.87 12.33 -11.56
N THR A 6 0.55 12.42 -11.73
CA THR A 6 -0.37 11.31 -11.41
C THR A 6 -0.16 10.13 -12.36
N ASP A 7 0.07 10.41 -13.64
CA ASP A 7 0.35 9.38 -14.64
C ASP A 7 1.68 8.67 -14.36
N GLN A 8 2.70 9.41 -13.91
CA GLN A 8 3.98 8.85 -13.50
C GLN A 8 3.86 7.94 -12.26
N ILE A 9 3.07 8.35 -11.26
CA ILE A 9 2.80 7.54 -10.07
C ILE A 9 2.09 6.25 -10.44
N ILE A 10 1.07 6.31 -11.32
CA ILE A 10 0.36 5.11 -11.79
C ILE A 10 1.32 4.16 -12.52
N GLN A 11 2.21 4.67 -13.37
CA GLN A 11 3.21 3.87 -14.05
C GLN A 11 4.19 3.21 -13.07
N ALA A 12 4.67 3.95 -12.06
CA ALA A 12 5.54 3.41 -11.02
C ALA A 12 4.86 2.26 -10.26
N ILE A 13 3.59 2.44 -9.86
CA ILE A 13 2.79 1.41 -9.20
C ILE A 13 2.70 0.16 -10.09
N GLN A 14 2.38 0.32 -11.37
CA GLN A 14 2.27 -0.78 -12.32
C GLN A 14 3.59 -1.55 -12.48
N GLN A 15 4.72 -0.83 -12.57
CA GLN A 15 6.05 -1.43 -12.65
C GLN A 15 6.38 -2.26 -11.39
N VAL A 16 6.09 -1.72 -10.21
CA VAL A 16 6.30 -2.42 -8.94
C VAL A 16 5.43 -3.66 -8.85
N CYS A 17 4.16 -3.57 -9.24
CA CYS A 17 3.24 -4.70 -9.29
C CYS A 17 3.73 -5.80 -10.23
N GLN A 18 4.17 -5.43 -11.43
CA GLN A 18 4.70 -6.37 -12.41
C GLN A 18 6.00 -7.04 -11.93
N MET A 19 6.95 -6.25 -11.40
CA MET A 19 8.23 -6.74 -10.88
C MET A 19 8.03 -7.72 -9.72
N ARG A 20 7.08 -7.44 -8.83
CA ARG A 20 6.77 -8.29 -7.67
C ARG A 20 5.75 -9.39 -7.97
N GLN A 21 5.19 -9.42 -9.19
CA GLN A 21 4.12 -10.34 -9.59
C GLN A 21 2.89 -10.28 -8.66
N ILE A 22 2.57 -9.09 -8.17
CA ILE A 22 1.40 -8.83 -7.31
C ILE A 22 0.34 -8.06 -8.08
N THR A 23 -0.92 -8.24 -7.70
CA THR A 23 -2.02 -7.45 -8.25
C THR A 23 -2.39 -6.34 -7.27
N CYS A 24 -2.28 -5.08 -7.69
CA CYS A 24 -2.78 -3.94 -6.92
C CYS A 24 -4.31 -3.94 -6.91
N LEU A 25 -4.89 -3.87 -5.71
CA LEU A 25 -6.33 -3.73 -5.51
C LEU A 25 -6.71 -2.29 -5.21
N HIS A 26 -5.88 -1.61 -4.42
CA HIS A 26 -6.08 -0.22 -4.05
C HIS A 26 -4.75 0.47 -3.78
N ALA A 27 -4.66 1.75 -4.13
CA ALA A 27 -3.50 2.59 -3.86
C ALA A 27 -3.98 3.90 -3.25
N ILE A 28 -3.35 4.30 -2.15
CA ILE A 28 -3.60 5.59 -1.51
C ILE A 28 -2.29 6.35 -1.37
N GLU A 29 -2.36 7.65 -1.59
CA GLU A 29 -1.29 8.56 -1.16
C GLU A 29 -1.34 8.66 0.37
N SER A 30 -0.20 8.42 0.99
CA SER A 30 0.06 8.55 2.41
C SER A 30 1.09 9.67 2.60
N GLY A 31 1.27 10.16 3.82
CA GLY A 31 2.34 11.11 4.12
C GLY A 31 1.93 12.58 4.16
N SER A 32 2.94 13.46 4.21
CA SER A 32 2.76 14.90 4.51
C SER A 32 1.89 15.63 3.49
N ARG A 33 1.89 15.18 2.23
CA ARG A 33 1.02 15.64 1.13
C ARG A 33 -0.45 15.38 1.42
N ALA A 34 -0.78 14.18 1.93
CA ALA A 34 -2.14 13.83 2.33
C ALA A 34 -2.65 14.64 3.53
N TRP A 35 -1.75 15.19 4.36
CA TRP A 35 -2.08 16.03 5.52
C TRP A 35 -1.96 17.54 5.27
N GLY A 36 -1.57 17.97 4.05
CA GLY A 36 -1.46 19.38 3.69
C GLY A 36 -0.24 20.11 4.24
N PHE A 37 0.78 19.38 4.71
CA PHE A 37 2.06 19.93 5.21
C PHE A 37 3.23 19.74 4.23
N ALA A 38 2.94 19.35 2.99
CA ALA A 38 3.99 19.08 2.02
C ALA A 38 4.70 20.34 1.56
N SER A 39 6.02 20.31 1.66
CA SER A 39 6.92 21.21 0.96
C SER A 39 7.08 20.75 -0.49
N PRO A 40 7.54 21.61 -1.41
CA PRO A 40 7.79 21.23 -2.81
C PRO A 40 8.71 20.00 -2.97
N ASP A 41 9.67 19.85 -2.06
CA ASP A 41 10.64 18.75 -2.01
C ASP A 41 10.14 17.50 -1.24
N SER A 42 8.87 17.45 -0.84
CA SER A 42 8.36 16.32 -0.07
C SER A 42 8.22 15.06 -0.91
N ASP A 43 8.73 13.96 -0.36
CA ASP A 43 8.60 12.61 -0.90
C ASP A 43 7.13 12.23 -1.15
N TYR A 44 6.93 11.30 -2.09
CA TYR A 44 5.64 10.67 -2.30
C TYR A 44 5.61 9.34 -1.54
N ASP A 45 4.83 9.27 -0.46
CA ASP A 45 4.54 8.00 0.21
C ASP A 45 3.25 7.41 -0.38
N VAL A 46 3.33 6.20 -0.94
CA VAL A 46 2.17 5.46 -1.44
C VAL A 46 2.00 4.19 -0.62
N ARG A 47 0.75 3.88 -0.27
CA ARG A 47 0.38 2.63 0.39
C ARG A 47 -0.53 1.80 -0.51
N LEU A 48 -0.11 0.57 -0.79
CA LEU A 48 -0.82 -0.38 -1.63
C LEU A 48 -1.53 -1.45 -0.79
N LEU A 49 -2.78 -1.73 -1.15
CA LEU A 49 -3.43 -2.98 -0.85
C LEU A 49 -3.29 -3.88 -2.08
N TYR A 50 -2.69 -5.04 -1.90
CA TYR A 50 -2.43 -5.96 -3.01
C TYR A 50 -2.84 -7.40 -2.67
N CYS A 51 -2.94 -8.23 -3.71
CA CYS A 51 -2.99 -9.67 -3.56
C CYS A 51 -1.83 -10.35 -4.29
N GLN A 52 -1.31 -11.39 -3.66
CA GLN A 52 -0.34 -12.33 -4.22
C GLN A 52 -1.02 -13.28 -5.22
N PRO A 53 -0.25 -13.96 -6.10
CA PRO A 53 -0.79 -15.03 -6.94
C PRO A 53 -1.30 -16.19 -6.07
N SER A 54 -2.26 -16.96 -6.59
CA SER A 54 -2.89 -18.09 -5.89
C SER A 54 -1.87 -19.06 -5.30
N ASP A 55 -0.83 -19.36 -6.05
CA ASP A 55 0.19 -20.36 -5.70
C ASP A 55 1.00 -19.92 -4.48
N TRP A 56 1.14 -18.61 -4.25
CA TRP A 56 1.76 -18.07 -3.05
C TRP A 56 0.93 -18.38 -1.81
N TYR A 57 -0.40 -18.27 -1.89
CA TYR A 57 -1.29 -18.60 -0.76
C TYR A 57 -1.39 -20.10 -0.49
N LEU A 58 -1.16 -20.93 -1.51
CA LEU A 58 -1.15 -22.39 -1.43
C LEU A 58 0.22 -22.96 -1.06
N SER A 59 1.23 -22.10 -0.88
CA SER A 59 2.55 -22.50 -0.40
C SER A 59 2.49 -23.08 1.01
N LEU A 60 3.30 -24.11 1.26
CA LEU A 60 3.50 -24.69 2.59
C LEU A 60 4.19 -23.73 3.56
N PHE A 61 5.01 -22.81 3.03
CA PHE A 61 5.73 -21.80 3.81
C PHE A 61 5.03 -20.45 3.68
N GLU A 62 4.89 -19.77 4.82
CA GLU A 62 4.39 -18.40 4.85
C GLU A 62 5.40 -17.46 4.20
N GLY A 63 4.95 -16.72 3.18
CA GLY A 63 5.71 -15.62 2.63
C GLY A 63 5.49 -14.32 3.41
N LYS A 64 6.28 -13.29 3.10
CA LYS A 64 6.11 -11.95 3.67
C LYS A 64 4.80 -11.31 3.17
N ASP A 65 4.00 -10.83 4.10
CA ASP A 65 2.69 -10.20 3.88
C ASP A 65 2.77 -8.67 3.77
N THR A 66 3.99 -8.11 3.81
CA THR A 66 4.30 -6.71 3.60
C THR A 66 5.51 -6.53 2.71
N PHE A 67 5.57 -5.37 2.06
CA PHE A 67 6.79 -4.90 1.42
C PHE A 67 6.93 -3.39 1.58
N GLU A 68 8.19 -2.95 1.50
CA GLU A 68 8.58 -1.56 1.31
C GLU A 68 9.50 -1.52 0.09
N PHE A 69 9.36 -0.46 -0.70
CA PHE A 69 10.14 -0.27 -1.90
C PHE A 69 10.32 1.22 -2.13
N ILE A 70 11.57 1.67 -2.07
CA ILE A 70 11.94 3.07 -2.24
C ILE A 70 12.58 3.22 -3.60
N GLN A 71 12.06 4.11 -4.44
CA GLN A 71 12.62 4.43 -5.74
C GLN A 71 12.93 5.93 -5.84
N ASN A 72 14.22 6.25 -5.94
CA ASN A 72 14.69 7.64 -5.94
C ASN A 72 14.77 8.27 -7.34
N ASP A 73 14.62 7.47 -8.40
CA ASP A 73 14.95 7.88 -9.77
C ASP A 73 13.74 8.03 -10.71
N LEU A 74 12.53 7.70 -10.26
CA LEU A 74 11.31 7.71 -11.10
C LEU A 74 10.63 9.09 -11.16
N LEU A 75 10.77 9.89 -10.10
CA LEU A 75 10.14 11.18 -9.94
C LEU A 75 11.21 12.23 -9.59
N SER A 76 10.87 13.51 -9.74
CA SER A 76 11.75 14.62 -9.31
C SER A 76 12.00 14.68 -7.80
N VAL A 77 11.29 13.83 -7.04
CA VAL A 77 11.41 13.63 -5.58
C VAL A 77 11.40 12.12 -5.28
N PRO A 78 11.95 11.67 -4.14
CA PRO A 78 11.89 10.27 -3.72
C PRO A 78 10.45 9.71 -3.67
N PHE A 79 10.30 8.46 -4.10
CA PHE A 79 9.02 7.73 -4.12
C PHE A 79 9.10 6.49 -3.22
N ASP A 80 8.41 6.49 -2.09
CA ASP A 80 8.30 5.33 -1.19
C ASP A 80 6.96 4.62 -1.42
N ILE A 81 7.01 3.34 -1.78
CA ILE A 81 5.82 2.51 -1.93
C ILE A 81 5.87 1.32 -0.97
N GLY A 82 4.98 1.36 0.01
CA GLY A 82 4.73 0.28 0.95
C GLY A 82 3.43 -0.42 0.62
N GLY A 83 3.27 -1.68 1.02
CA GLY A 83 2.00 -2.36 0.84
C GLY A 83 1.72 -3.48 1.82
N TRP A 84 0.44 -3.78 1.99
CA TRP A 84 -0.06 -4.92 2.77
C TRP A 84 -0.82 -5.90 1.87
N ASP A 85 -0.55 -7.18 2.07
CA ASP A 85 -1.31 -8.26 1.44
C ASP A 85 -2.74 -8.34 2.01
N ILE A 86 -3.70 -8.65 1.15
CA ILE A 86 -5.12 -8.74 1.52
C ILE A 86 -5.38 -9.78 2.63
N LYS A 87 -4.63 -10.88 2.69
CA LYS A 87 -4.73 -11.90 3.75
C LYS A 87 -4.44 -11.27 5.12
N LYS A 88 -3.49 -10.35 5.20
CA LYS A 88 -3.14 -9.63 6.44
C LYS A 88 -4.28 -8.72 6.89
N LEU A 89 -4.92 -8.03 5.95
CA LEU A 89 -6.08 -7.19 6.26
C LEU A 89 -7.24 -8.03 6.83
N TYR A 90 -7.52 -9.19 6.22
CA TYR A 90 -8.56 -10.11 6.70
C TYR A 90 -8.20 -10.81 8.02
N SER A 91 -6.93 -11.16 8.24
CA SER A 91 -6.53 -11.76 9.53
C SER A 91 -6.78 -10.81 10.69
N TYR A 92 -6.54 -9.52 10.48
CA TYR A 92 -6.94 -8.48 11.40
C TYR A 92 -8.47 -8.46 11.58
N SER A 93 -9.27 -8.37 10.52
CA SER A 93 -10.74 -8.29 10.70
C SER A 93 -11.36 -9.49 11.43
N ILE A 94 -10.73 -10.67 11.35
CA ILE A 94 -11.25 -11.93 11.92
C ILE A 94 -10.79 -12.17 13.37
N ASN A 95 -9.61 -11.67 13.79
CA ASN A 95 -9.05 -11.97 15.13
C ASN A 95 -8.62 -10.72 15.92
N PRO A 96 -9.53 -10.06 16.66
CA PRO A 96 -9.25 -8.86 17.45
C PRO A 96 -8.13 -9.02 18.51
N MET A 97 -7.86 -10.24 18.98
CA MET A 97 -6.77 -10.49 19.96
C MET A 97 -5.37 -10.30 19.36
N GLN A 98 -5.20 -10.54 18.05
CA GLN A 98 -3.93 -10.35 17.37
C GLN A 98 -3.55 -8.86 17.25
N TRP A 99 -4.49 -7.94 17.45
CA TRP A 99 -4.29 -6.49 17.38
C TRP A 99 -3.61 -5.97 18.64
N TYR A 100 -4.11 -6.39 19.80
CA TYR A 100 -3.55 -6.07 21.11
C TYR A 100 -2.10 -6.55 21.23
N LEU A 101 -1.79 -7.72 20.70
CA LEU A 101 -0.43 -8.30 20.75
C LEU A 101 0.57 -7.59 19.82
N ASN A 102 0.09 -6.93 18.76
CA ASN A 102 0.95 -6.21 17.80
C ASN A 102 0.92 -4.68 17.98
N GLY A 103 0.31 -4.16 19.05
CA GLY A 103 0.37 -2.74 19.40
C GLY A 103 -0.52 -1.81 18.56
N TYR A 104 -1.45 -2.35 17.75
CA TYR A 104 -2.39 -1.56 16.97
C TYR A 104 -3.63 -1.24 17.81
N THR A 105 -3.79 0.02 18.23
CA THR A 105 -4.86 0.42 19.16
C THR A 105 -6.10 1.01 18.48
N HIS A 106 -6.01 1.54 17.26
CA HIS A 106 -7.18 2.12 16.56
C HIS A 106 -7.09 1.96 15.04
N LEU A 107 -8.03 1.20 14.44
CA LEU A 107 -8.36 1.28 13.02
C LEU A 107 -9.88 1.50 12.90
N LEU A 108 -10.28 2.72 12.52
CA LEU A 108 -11.67 3.07 12.26
C LEU A 108 -12.07 2.51 10.88
N PHE A 109 -12.73 1.35 10.85
CA PHE A 109 -13.45 0.93 9.65
C PHE A 109 -14.75 1.75 9.54
N MET A 110 -14.70 2.85 8.80
CA MET A 110 -15.93 3.50 8.34
C MET A 110 -16.55 2.64 7.23
N SER A 111 -17.46 1.74 7.58
CA SER A 111 -18.30 1.10 6.56
C SER A 111 -19.29 2.15 6.03
N SER A 112 -19.01 2.75 4.88
CA SER A 112 -20.06 3.43 4.13
C SER A 112 -20.95 2.36 3.51
N ARG A 113 -22.12 2.12 4.10
CA ARG A 113 -23.21 1.43 3.36
C ARG A 113 -23.64 2.38 2.24
N PRO A 114 -23.61 1.98 0.96
CA PRO A 114 -24.30 2.74 -0.06
C PRO A 114 -25.81 2.54 0.17
N THR A 115 -26.52 3.65 0.39
CA THR A 115 -27.99 3.72 0.32
C THR A 115 -28.45 3.64 -1.11
#